data_AF-A0A6P0LFW3-F1
#
_entry.id   AF-A0A6P0LFW3-F1
#
_cell.length_a   1.000
_cell.length_b   1.000
_cell.length_c   1.000
_cell.angle_alpha   90.00
_cell.angle_beta   90.00
_cell.angle_gamma   90.00
#
_symmetry.space_group_name_H-M   'P 1'
#
loop_
_entity.id
_entity.type
_entity.pdbx_description
1 polymer ?
#
loop_
_entity_poly.entity_id
_entity_poly.type
_entity_poly.pdbx_seq_one_letter_code
_entity_poly.pdbx_strand_id
1 'polypeptide(L)'
;MSHPLYLNLISFCGIFALCFIAWLSSEHRRLIPWKVIIFGIGLQLVMGLLIFLFAPTRQFILGLNDALNAILDASEAGARFMLGGGNSAFVPDPELMVGPGPAGRWIYRAVGTPYVSVPGDRLTPDNLNFGFIFAFRSLPQVVFFSALIALLYRLGVIQPVVQVFARLFRATMSISGAESLSGAANIFVGIESAIAVKPFLADMTRSELCAILTCCFGSIASTVLALYTSFLRPTFPTITGHLMSASVLTIPACFVMAKLIVPETDVPKTLGKVPTEEEDPNQKKPSLIDSLIVGASDGVRMAVGIAAVVIAILGLVALVNTFFAYLANLAASDNSLLQLIGNIFSVI
;
A
#
# COMPACT_ATOMS: atom_id res chain seq x y z
N MET A 1 -25.63 15.18 -6.59
CA MET A 1 -24.70 16.31 -6.74
C MET A 1 -24.06 16.19 -8.11
N SER A 2 -24.35 17.10 -9.04
CA SER A 2 -23.70 17.13 -10.35
C SER A 2 -22.25 17.54 -10.15
N HIS A 3 -21.32 16.57 -10.19
CA HIS A 3 -19.90 16.90 -10.28
C HIS A 3 -19.70 17.77 -11.51
N PRO A 4 -19.04 18.93 -11.38
CA PRO A 4 -18.91 19.82 -12.50
C PRO A 4 -17.98 19.16 -13.55
N LEU A 5 -18.49 19.04 -14.78
CA LEU A 5 -17.86 18.29 -15.88
C LEU A 5 -16.41 18.73 -16.14
N TYR A 6 -16.07 19.98 -15.80
CA TYR A 6 -14.72 20.51 -15.91
C TYR A 6 -13.69 19.73 -15.06
N LEU A 7 -14.05 19.21 -13.87
CA LEU A 7 -13.11 18.45 -13.03
C LEU A 7 -12.71 17.13 -13.70
N ASN A 8 -13.67 16.46 -14.34
CA ASN A 8 -13.39 15.23 -15.08
C ASN A 8 -12.52 15.52 -16.31
N LEU A 9 -12.74 16.67 -16.96
CA LEU A 9 -11.88 17.11 -18.07
C LEU A 9 -10.45 17.39 -17.60
N ILE A 10 -10.28 18.06 -16.45
CA ILE A 10 -8.95 18.31 -15.86
C ILE A 10 -8.26 16.97 -15.55
N SER A 11 -8.95 16.02 -14.92
CA SER A 11 -8.40 14.69 -14.63
C SER A 11 -8.01 13.93 -15.90
N PHE A 12 -8.84 14.00 -16.95
CA PHE A 12 -8.54 13.39 -18.24
C PHE A 12 -7.30 14.02 -18.90
N CYS A 13 -7.22 15.36 -18.94
CA CYS A 13 -6.04 16.08 -19.43
C CYS A 13 -4.79 15.78 -18.58
N GLY A 14 -4.95 15.57 -17.27
CA GLY A 14 -3.89 15.21 -16.35
C GLY A 14 -3.17 13.93 -16.74
N ILE A 15 -3.88 12.91 -17.24
CA ILE A 15 -3.27 11.66 -17.72
C ILE A 15 -2.27 11.94 -18.84
N PHE A 16 -2.65 12.76 -19.82
CA PHE A 16 -1.77 13.12 -20.93
C PHE A 16 -0.65 14.06 -20.50
N ALA A 17 -0.90 14.96 -19.55
CA ALA A 17 0.14 15.83 -18.99
C ALA A 17 1.22 15.02 -18.26
N LEU A 18 0.84 14.00 -17.47
CA LEU A 18 1.79 13.09 -16.83
C LEU A 18 2.58 12.27 -17.86
N CYS A 19 1.92 11.75 -18.90
CA CYS A 19 2.61 11.06 -19.99
C CYS A 19 3.57 12.00 -20.74
N PHE A 20 3.21 13.26 -20.92
CA PHE A 20 4.07 14.26 -21.54
C PHE A 20 5.31 14.56 -20.70
N ILE A 21 5.15 14.69 -19.37
CA ILE A 21 6.30 14.84 -18.45
C ILE A 21 7.21 13.61 -18.52
N ALA A 22 6.65 12.40 -18.53
CA ALA A 22 7.42 11.17 -18.69
C ALA A 22 8.19 11.13 -20.02
N TRP A 23 7.55 11.55 -21.11
CA TRP A 23 8.17 11.66 -22.43
C TRP A 23 9.29 12.71 -22.47
N LEU A 24 9.15 13.84 -21.76
CA LEU A 24 10.23 14.83 -21.64
C LEU A 24 11.47 14.24 -20.97
N SER A 25 11.28 13.36 -19.99
CA SER A 25 12.37 12.65 -19.31
C SER A 25 12.83 11.38 -20.05
N SER A 26 12.29 11.09 -21.24
CA SER A 26 12.61 9.88 -22.00
C SER A 26 14.05 9.87 -22.53
N GLU A 27 14.75 8.76 -22.36
CA GLU A 27 16.09 8.54 -22.93
C GLU A 27 16.05 8.57 -24.48
N HIS A 28 14.97 8.04 -25.08
CA HIS A 28 14.83 7.91 -26.53
C HIS A 28 13.49 8.48 -27.01
N ARG A 29 13.36 9.81 -27.04
CA ARG A 29 12.11 10.53 -27.38
C ARG A 29 11.47 10.20 -28.73
N ARG A 30 12.22 9.60 -29.66
CA ARG A 30 11.73 9.17 -30.98
C ARG A 30 11.05 7.79 -30.94
N LEU A 31 11.40 6.94 -29.98
CA LEU A 31 10.85 5.59 -29.81
C LEU A 31 9.66 5.67 -28.85
N ILE A 32 8.47 5.94 -29.40
CA ILE A 32 7.25 6.06 -28.60
C ILE A 32 6.51 4.70 -28.59
N PRO A 33 6.32 4.05 -27.43
CA PRO A 33 5.66 2.76 -27.33
C PRO A 33 4.13 2.90 -27.41
N TRP A 34 3.62 3.27 -28.59
CA TRP A 34 2.19 3.57 -28.81
C TRP A 34 1.24 2.47 -28.33
N LYS A 35 1.60 1.20 -28.54
CA LYS A 35 0.80 0.07 -28.06
C LYS A 35 0.68 0.08 -26.54
N VAL A 36 1.79 0.28 -25.82
CA VAL A 36 1.79 0.32 -24.35
C VAL A 36 0.97 1.50 -23.85
N ILE A 37 1.11 2.69 -24.46
CA ILE A 37 0.36 3.89 -24.05
C ILE A 37 -1.15 3.69 -24.25
N ILE A 38 -1.56 3.30 -25.46
CA ILE A 38 -2.98 3.17 -25.82
C ILE A 38 -3.62 2.06 -24.99
N PHE A 39 -3.02 0.86 -24.97
CA PHE A 39 -3.60 -0.25 -24.23
C PHE A 39 -3.42 -0.11 -22.72
N GLY A 40 -2.37 0.55 -22.24
CA GLY A 40 -2.18 0.83 -20.81
C GLY A 40 -3.21 1.79 -20.26
N ILE A 41 -3.36 2.97 -20.87
CA ILE A 41 -4.39 3.93 -20.48
C ILE A 41 -5.78 3.35 -20.73
N GLY A 42 -5.99 2.66 -21.87
CA GLY A 42 -7.25 2.00 -22.18
C GLY A 42 -7.65 0.97 -21.13
N LEU A 43 -6.70 0.12 -20.71
CA LEU A 43 -6.95 -0.91 -19.70
C LEU A 43 -7.22 -0.31 -18.32
N GLN A 44 -6.57 0.81 -17.96
CA GLN A 44 -6.92 1.58 -16.76
C GLN A 44 -8.34 2.15 -16.79
N LEU A 45 -8.72 2.78 -17.91
CA LEU A 45 -10.05 3.36 -18.07
C LEU A 45 -11.12 2.27 -18.07
N VAL A 46 -10.87 1.14 -18.76
CA VAL A 46 -11.80 -0.01 -18.79
C VAL A 46 -11.92 -0.63 -17.42
N MET A 47 -10.82 -0.94 -16.73
CA MET A 47 -10.88 -1.49 -15.38
C MET A 47 -11.51 -0.52 -14.39
N GLY A 48 -11.18 0.78 -14.47
CA GLY A 48 -11.80 1.81 -13.63
C GLY A 48 -13.30 1.93 -13.87
N LEU A 49 -13.74 1.89 -15.14
CA LEU A 49 -15.16 1.88 -15.49
C LEU A 49 -15.85 0.62 -14.96
N LEU A 50 -15.25 -0.56 -15.15
CA LEU A 50 -15.79 -1.81 -14.63
C LEU A 50 -15.91 -1.75 -13.10
N ILE A 51 -14.86 -1.32 -12.40
CA ILE A 51 -14.83 -1.28 -10.93
C ILE A 51 -15.81 -0.26 -10.35
N PHE A 52 -15.89 0.95 -10.92
CA PHE A 52 -16.61 2.06 -10.30
C PHE A 52 -18.01 2.32 -10.87
N LEU A 53 -18.28 1.97 -12.13
CA LEU A 53 -19.57 2.25 -12.79
C LEU A 53 -20.42 0.98 -12.99
N PHE A 54 -19.81 -0.20 -13.17
CA PHE A 54 -20.57 -1.41 -13.48
C PHE A 54 -21.15 -2.06 -12.21
N ALA A 55 -22.48 -2.10 -12.11
CA ALA A 55 -23.18 -2.54 -10.90
C ALA A 55 -22.81 -3.96 -10.40
N PRO A 56 -22.68 -4.99 -11.27
CA PRO A 56 -22.25 -6.31 -10.84
C PRO A 56 -20.84 -6.31 -10.24
N THR A 57 -19.91 -5.56 -10.83
CA THR A 57 -18.55 -5.45 -10.30
C THR A 57 -18.53 -4.69 -8.98
N ARG A 58 -19.40 -3.70 -8.78
CA ARG A 58 -19.52 -3.02 -7.48
C ARG A 58 -19.92 -3.99 -6.37
N GLN A 59 -20.85 -4.91 -6.64
CA GLN A 59 -21.23 -5.96 -5.68
C GLN A 59 -20.07 -6.92 -5.41
N PHE A 60 -19.33 -7.30 -6.46
CA PHE A 60 -18.12 -8.11 -6.31
C PHE A 60 -17.06 -7.41 -5.44
N ILE A 61 -16.82 -6.12 -5.65
CA ILE A 61 -15.87 -5.31 -4.86
C ILE A 61 -16.34 -5.17 -3.42
N LEU A 62 -17.64 -5.04 -3.16
CA LEU A 62 -18.18 -5.06 -1.79
C LEU A 62 -17.94 -6.42 -1.11
N GLY A 63 -18.23 -7.53 -1.80
CA GLY A 63 -17.93 -8.86 -1.26
C GLY A 63 -16.43 -9.07 -0.98
N LEU A 64 -15.57 -8.53 -1.85
CA LEU A 64 -14.13 -8.56 -1.64
C LEU A 64 -13.68 -7.62 -0.50
N ASN A 65 -14.33 -6.47 -0.33
CA ASN A 65 -14.12 -5.58 0.80
C ASN A 65 -14.43 -6.31 2.12
N ASP A 66 -15.58 -6.97 2.21
CA ASP A 66 -16.01 -7.72 3.38
C ASP A 66 -15.06 -8.89 3.67
N ALA A 67 -14.64 -9.63 2.63
CA ALA A 67 -13.68 -10.72 2.78
C ALA A 67 -12.31 -10.23 3.30
N LEU A 68 -11.79 -9.12 2.74
CA LEU A 68 -10.53 -8.54 3.21
C LEU A 68 -10.66 -7.98 4.63
N ASN A 69 -11.80 -7.37 4.98
CA ASN A 69 -12.06 -6.92 6.35
C ASN A 69 -12.11 -8.09 7.33
N ALA A 70 -12.73 -9.21 6.97
CA ALA A 70 -12.73 -10.41 7.80
C ALA A 70 -11.31 -10.96 8.03
N ILE A 71 -10.44 -10.90 7.02
CA ILE A 71 -9.02 -11.26 7.14
C ILE A 71 -8.29 -10.28 8.09
N LEU A 72 -8.57 -8.98 7.99
CA LEU A 72 -8.03 -7.96 8.89
C LEU A 72 -8.47 -8.19 10.34
N ASP A 73 -9.75 -8.49 10.55
CA ASP A 73 -10.31 -8.76 11.87
C ASP A 73 -9.71 -10.05 12.46
N ALA A 74 -9.48 -11.09 11.63
CA ALA A 74 -8.77 -12.30 12.03
C ALA A 74 -7.31 -12.03 12.43
N SER A 75 -6.63 -11.12 11.75
CA SER A 75 -5.25 -10.72 12.11
C SER A 75 -5.19 -10.05 13.49
N GLU A 76 -6.24 -9.33 13.88
CA GLU A 76 -6.33 -8.68 15.19
C GLU A 76 -6.47 -9.69 16.32
N ALA A 77 -7.14 -10.83 16.09
CA ALA A 77 -7.25 -11.90 17.08
C ALA A 77 -5.87 -12.44 17.52
N GLY A 78 -4.94 -12.61 16.57
CA GLY A 78 -3.57 -13.02 16.85
C GLY A 78 -2.80 -11.97 17.66
N ALA A 79 -2.91 -10.69 17.28
CA ALA A 79 -2.29 -9.59 18.00
C ALA A 79 -2.83 -9.46 19.43
N ARG A 80 -4.16 -9.57 19.61
CA ARG A 80 -4.82 -9.54 20.92
C ARG A 80 -4.32 -10.68 21.81
N PHE A 81 -4.26 -11.91 21.30
CA PHE A 81 -3.73 -13.05 22.07
C PHE A 81 -2.29 -12.81 22.54
N MET A 82 -1.41 -12.35 21.65
CA MET A 82 0.00 -12.12 21.97
C MET A 82 0.22 -10.97 22.97
N LEU A 83 -0.66 -9.97 22.99
CA LEU A 83 -0.46 -8.72 23.73
C LEU A 83 -1.33 -8.59 24.99
N GLY A 84 -1.95 -9.67 25.45
CA GLY A 84 -2.62 -9.74 26.75
C GLY A 84 -4.15 -9.92 26.72
N GLY A 85 -4.73 -10.30 25.58
CA GLY A 85 -6.15 -10.64 25.42
C GLY A 85 -7.10 -9.43 25.40
N GLY A 86 -8.40 -9.69 25.59
CA GLY A 86 -9.45 -8.66 25.55
C GLY A 86 -9.34 -7.57 26.63
N ASN A 87 -8.61 -7.85 27.71
CA ASN A 87 -8.31 -6.88 28.78
C ASN A 87 -6.94 -6.21 28.59
N SER A 88 -6.27 -6.41 27.44
CA SER A 88 -5.00 -5.76 27.18
C SER A 88 -5.20 -4.26 26.98
N ALA A 89 -4.38 -3.47 27.66
CA ALA A 89 -4.43 -2.03 27.51
C ALA A 89 -3.81 -1.56 26.17
N PHE A 90 -3.01 -2.43 25.52
CA PHE A 90 -2.33 -2.14 24.25
C PHE A 90 -3.18 -2.42 23.01
N VAL A 91 -4.06 -3.42 23.07
CA VAL A 91 -5.02 -3.76 22.01
C VAL A 91 -6.39 -4.02 22.66
N PRO A 92 -7.08 -2.97 23.11
CA PRO A 92 -8.40 -3.12 23.73
C PRO A 92 -9.41 -3.60 22.69
N ASP A 93 -10.32 -4.47 23.12
CA ASP A 93 -11.44 -4.89 22.29
C ASP A 93 -12.38 -3.70 22.06
N PRO A 94 -12.66 -3.28 20.81
CA PRO A 94 -13.61 -2.21 20.54
C PRO A 94 -15.03 -2.54 21.01
N GLU A 95 -15.36 -3.82 21.22
CA GLU A 95 -16.65 -4.25 21.78
C GLU A 95 -16.66 -4.28 23.31
N LEU A 96 -15.49 -4.23 23.99
CA LEU A 96 -15.46 -4.09 25.43
C LEU A 96 -15.91 -2.68 25.82
N MET A 97 -17.05 -2.60 26.51
CA MET A 97 -17.42 -1.39 27.25
C MET A 97 -16.44 -1.17 28.41
N VAL A 98 -15.49 -0.27 28.23
CA VAL A 98 -14.57 0.17 29.28
C VAL A 98 -15.29 1.08 30.29
N GLY A 99 -15.65 0.51 31.44
CA GLY A 99 -16.03 1.24 32.66
C GLY A 99 -16.95 0.46 33.60
N PRO A 100 -16.92 0.72 34.92
CA PRO A 100 -17.91 0.16 35.84
C PRO A 100 -19.21 0.99 35.77
N GLY A 101 -20.38 0.34 35.86
CA GLY A 101 -21.64 1.03 36.21
C GLY A 101 -21.44 1.82 37.51
N PRO A 102 -21.96 3.06 37.66
CA PRO A 102 -23.38 3.43 37.70
C PRO A 102 -23.73 4.62 36.78
N ALA A 103 -25.04 4.87 36.61
CA ALA A 103 -25.65 5.75 35.60
C ALA A 103 -25.16 7.22 35.50
N GLY A 104 -24.35 7.73 36.43
CA GLY A 104 -23.77 9.08 36.32
C GLY A 104 -22.44 9.14 35.54
N ARG A 105 -21.69 8.04 35.50
CA ARG A 105 -20.31 8.04 34.97
C ARG A 105 -20.23 7.93 33.44
N TRP A 106 -21.22 7.30 32.80
CA TRP A 106 -21.25 7.14 31.34
C TRP A 106 -21.53 8.46 30.62
N ILE A 107 -22.40 9.33 31.15
CA ILE A 107 -22.76 10.63 30.54
C ILE A 107 -21.52 11.51 30.42
N TYR A 108 -20.70 11.55 31.47
CA TYR A 108 -19.49 12.36 31.50
C TYR A 108 -18.43 11.88 30.50
N ARG A 109 -18.34 10.56 30.25
CA ARG A 109 -17.41 9.98 29.24
C ARG A 109 -17.96 10.01 27.81
N ALA A 110 -19.28 9.89 27.62
CA ALA A 110 -19.91 9.93 26.30
C ALA A 110 -19.94 11.34 25.66
N VAL A 111 -19.82 12.38 26.48
CA VAL A 111 -19.83 13.79 26.04
C VAL A 111 -18.43 14.45 26.17
N GLY A 112 -17.44 13.73 26.72
CA GLY A 112 -16.09 14.24 27.02
C GLY A 112 -14.96 13.67 26.15
N THR A 113 -13.75 14.23 26.30
CA THR A 113 -12.54 13.79 25.59
C THR A 113 -12.01 12.44 26.10
N PRO A 114 -11.19 11.73 25.31
CA PRO A 114 -10.56 10.48 25.75
C PRO A 114 -9.70 10.75 27.00
N TYR A 115 -10.06 10.10 28.11
CA TYR A 115 -9.47 10.19 29.45
C TYR A 115 -9.80 11.46 30.26
N VAL A 116 -10.57 11.27 31.34
CA VAL A 116 -10.65 12.22 32.47
C VAL A 116 -10.49 11.42 33.76
N SER A 117 -9.48 11.76 34.57
CA SER A 117 -9.26 11.14 35.88
C SER A 117 -10.33 11.61 36.88
N VAL A 118 -11.18 10.71 37.35
CA VAL A 118 -12.17 11.01 38.41
C VAL A 118 -11.56 10.63 39.76
N PRO A 119 -11.59 11.51 40.78
CA PRO A 119 -11.11 11.18 42.12
C PRO A 119 -11.76 9.91 42.68
N GLY A 120 -10.96 8.92 43.06
CA GLY A 120 -11.41 7.63 43.59
C GLY A 120 -11.36 6.45 42.61
N ASP A 121 -11.02 6.66 41.34
CA ASP A 121 -10.79 5.56 40.40
C ASP A 121 -9.46 4.84 40.71
N ARG A 122 -9.51 3.51 40.85
CA ARG A 122 -8.31 2.66 40.81
C ARG A 122 -7.95 2.44 39.33
N LEU A 123 -6.68 2.57 39.00
CA LEU A 123 -6.15 2.25 37.67
C LEU A 123 -6.26 0.73 37.45
N THR A 124 -7.39 0.29 36.90
CA THR A 124 -7.60 -1.06 36.40
C THR A 124 -7.57 -1.08 34.87
N PRO A 125 -7.21 -2.21 34.23
CA PRO A 125 -7.21 -2.36 32.77
C PRO A 125 -8.54 -1.90 32.12
N ASP A 126 -9.66 -2.09 32.81
CA ASP A 126 -11.01 -1.73 32.34
C ASP A 126 -11.27 -0.21 32.25
N ASN A 127 -10.36 0.63 32.74
CA ASN A 127 -10.47 2.10 32.72
C ASN A 127 -9.29 2.78 32.00
N LEU A 128 -8.32 2.02 31.51
CA LEU A 128 -7.12 2.50 30.81
C LEU A 128 -7.27 2.29 29.30
N ASN A 129 -7.63 3.35 28.58
CA ASN A 129 -7.62 3.36 27.12
C ASN A 129 -6.42 4.17 26.62
N PHE A 130 -5.35 3.49 26.20
CA PHE A 130 -4.15 4.11 25.65
C PHE A 130 -4.34 4.65 24.22
N GLY A 131 -5.55 4.54 23.67
CA GLY A 131 -5.85 4.93 22.30
C GLY A 131 -5.24 3.98 21.28
N PHE A 132 -5.05 4.48 20.08
CA PHE A 132 -4.49 3.72 18.98
C PHE A 132 -2.96 3.69 19.07
N ILE A 133 -2.37 2.53 19.43
CA ILE A 133 -0.92 2.34 19.43
C ILE A 133 -0.48 1.64 18.14
N PHE A 134 0.13 2.40 17.24
CA PHE A 134 0.62 1.92 15.93
C PHE A 134 1.42 0.62 16.02
N ALA A 135 2.39 0.57 16.94
CA ALA A 135 3.31 -0.56 17.06
C ALA A 135 2.62 -1.88 17.45
N PHE A 136 1.50 -1.80 18.18
CA PHE A 136 0.79 -2.96 18.70
C PHE A 136 -0.46 -3.33 17.91
N ARG A 137 -0.98 -2.43 17.08
CA ARG A 137 -2.17 -2.69 16.25
C ARG A 137 -1.84 -2.92 14.79
N SER A 138 -0.98 -2.10 14.18
CA SER A 138 -0.72 -2.18 12.74
C SER A 138 0.44 -3.09 12.38
N LEU A 139 1.53 -3.07 13.15
CA LEU A 139 2.71 -3.88 12.83
C LEU A 139 2.45 -5.40 12.90
N PRO A 140 1.67 -5.94 13.86
CA PRO A 140 1.31 -7.36 13.85
C PRO A 140 0.50 -7.78 12.61
N GLN A 141 -0.27 -6.86 12.01
CA GLN A 141 -1.01 -7.14 10.78
C GLN A 141 -0.05 -7.40 9.62
N VAL A 142 1.06 -6.66 9.53
CA VAL A 142 2.11 -6.90 8.52
C VAL A 142 2.65 -8.33 8.63
N VAL A 143 2.91 -8.80 9.85
CA VAL A 143 3.39 -10.17 10.13
C VAL A 143 2.37 -11.21 9.66
N PHE A 144 1.11 -11.03 10.02
CA PHE A 144 0.03 -11.94 9.64
C PHE A 144 -0.17 -11.99 8.12
N PHE A 145 -0.22 -10.85 7.45
CA PHE A 145 -0.40 -10.80 5.99
C PHE A 145 0.79 -11.40 5.25
N SER A 146 2.02 -11.21 5.73
CA SER A 146 3.21 -11.85 5.16
C SER A 146 3.12 -13.38 5.27
N ALA A 147 2.72 -13.90 6.44
CA ALA A 147 2.48 -15.33 6.64
C ALA A 147 1.37 -15.88 5.74
N LEU A 148 0.26 -15.15 5.62
CA LEU A 148 -0.89 -15.52 4.79
C LEU A 148 -0.51 -15.56 3.31
N ILE A 149 0.20 -14.55 2.81
CA ILE A 149 0.63 -14.50 1.40
C ILE A 149 1.60 -15.66 1.11
N ALA A 150 2.56 -15.94 1.99
CA ALA A 150 3.45 -17.09 1.83
C ALA A 150 2.68 -18.43 1.79
N LEU A 151 1.66 -18.59 2.64
CA LEU A 151 0.78 -19.76 2.64
C LEU A 151 -0.03 -19.86 1.33
N LEU A 152 -0.64 -18.77 0.87
CA LEU A 152 -1.43 -18.74 -0.37
C LEU A 152 -0.56 -19.00 -1.61
N TYR A 153 0.67 -18.52 -1.59
CA TYR A 153 1.67 -18.82 -2.61
C TYR A 153 2.02 -20.31 -2.60
N ARG A 154 2.22 -20.91 -1.42
CA ARG A 154 2.50 -22.35 -1.28
C ARG A 154 1.33 -23.23 -1.73
N LEU A 155 0.10 -22.80 -1.47
CA LEU A 155 -1.12 -23.49 -1.88
C LEU A 155 -1.39 -23.41 -3.38
N GLY A 156 -0.67 -22.57 -4.13
CA GLY A 156 -0.90 -22.41 -5.56
C GLY A 156 -2.08 -21.48 -5.89
N VAL A 157 -2.57 -20.68 -4.94
CA VAL A 157 -3.78 -19.85 -5.11
C VAL A 157 -3.48 -18.56 -5.88
N ILE A 158 -2.29 -17.98 -5.68
CA ILE A 158 -1.90 -16.70 -6.27
C ILE A 158 -1.51 -16.87 -7.75
N GLN A 159 -0.82 -17.95 -8.08
CA GLN A 159 -0.22 -18.18 -9.40
C GLN A 159 -1.23 -18.18 -10.56
N PRO A 160 -2.42 -18.81 -10.48
CA PRO A 160 -3.40 -18.74 -11.55
C PRO A 160 -3.87 -17.31 -11.82
N VAL A 161 -4.10 -16.53 -10.75
CA VAL A 161 -4.56 -15.14 -10.85
C VAL A 161 -3.47 -14.27 -11.46
N VAL A 162 -2.23 -14.41 -10.99
CA VAL A 162 -1.06 -13.72 -11.53
C VAL A 162 -0.85 -14.06 -13.01
N GLN A 163 -0.98 -15.33 -13.40
CA GLN A 163 -0.86 -15.72 -14.81
C GLN A 163 -1.95 -15.11 -15.70
N VAL A 164 -3.17 -14.96 -15.21
CA VAL A 164 -4.25 -14.28 -15.96
C VAL A 164 -3.86 -12.83 -16.23
N PHE A 165 -3.45 -12.08 -15.20
CA PHE A 165 -3.00 -10.70 -15.36
C PHE A 165 -1.75 -10.58 -16.24
N ALA A 166 -0.77 -11.47 -16.06
CA ALA A 166 0.45 -11.48 -16.86
C ALA A 166 0.17 -11.76 -18.34
N ARG A 167 -0.78 -12.65 -18.65
CA ARG A 167 -1.22 -12.89 -20.04
C ARG A 167 -1.98 -11.68 -20.59
N LEU A 168 -2.83 -11.05 -19.77
CA LEU A 168 -3.59 -9.86 -20.14
C LEU A 168 -2.66 -8.70 -20.51
N PHE A 169 -1.71 -8.33 -19.65
CA PHE A 169 -0.81 -7.21 -19.90
C PHE A 169 0.13 -7.49 -21.08
N ARG A 170 0.68 -8.71 -21.17
CA ARG A 170 1.51 -9.12 -22.31
C ARG A 170 0.73 -9.04 -23.62
N ALA A 171 -0.49 -9.60 -23.67
CA ALA A 171 -1.30 -9.64 -24.89
C ALA A 171 -1.74 -8.25 -25.34
N THR A 172 -2.10 -7.38 -24.41
CA THR A 172 -2.59 -6.02 -24.72
C THR A 172 -1.45 -5.06 -25.02
N MET A 173 -0.39 -5.03 -24.22
CA MET A 173 0.67 -4.03 -24.31
C MET A 173 1.86 -4.48 -25.17
N SER A 174 1.92 -5.75 -25.60
CA SER A 174 3.06 -6.32 -26.34
C SER A 174 4.41 -6.20 -25.60
N ILE A 175 4.35 -6.27 -24.27
CA ILE A 175 5.52 -6.27 -23.37
C ILE A 175 6.10 -7.68 -23.19
N SER A 176 7.30 -7.79 -22.60
CA SER A 176 7.95 -9.07 -22.35
C SER A 176 7.15 -9.94 -21.36
N GLY A 177 7.32 -11.26 -21.46
CA GLY A 177 6.63 -12.18 -20.57
C GLY A 177 7.07 -12.04 -19.12
N ALA A 178 8.36 -11.82 -18.88
CA ALA A 178 8.92 -11.69 -17.54
C ALA A 178 8.50 -10.38 -16.87
N GLU A 179 8.61 -9.23 -17.56
CA GLU A 179 8.19 -7.95 -16.96
C GLU A 179 6.68 -7.93 -16.68
N SER A 180 5.89 -8.58 -17.54
CA SER A 180 4.45 -8.77 -17.34
C SER A 180 4.14 -9.66 -16.14
N LEU A 181 4.87 -10.76 -15.96
CA LEU A 181 4.72 -11.66 -14.82
C LEU A 181 5.06 -10.96 -13.50
N SER A 182 6.19 -10.25 -13.47
CA SER A 182 6.61 -9.49 -12.29
C SER A 182 5.61 -8.39 -11.95
N GLY A 183 5.16 -7.60 -12.93
CA GLY A 183 4.13 -6.58 -12.71
C GLY A 183 2.80 -7.17 -12.21
N ALA A 184 2.37 -8.31 -12.75
CA ALA A 184 1.16 -9.00 -12.29
C ALA A 184 1.29 -9.55 -10.86
N ALA A 185 2.44 -10.13 -10.51
CA ALA A 185 2.73 -10.61 -9.16
C ALA A 185 2.75 -9.44 -8.15
N ASN A 186 3.22 -8.27 -8.59
CA ASN A 186 3.34 -7.08 -7.76
C ASN A 186 1.98 -6.50 -7.29
N ILE A 187 0.87 -6.92 -7.90
CA ILE A 187 -0.50 -6.64 -7.39
C ILE A 187 -0.68 -7.22 -5.98
N PHE A 188 -0.05 -8.37 -5.70
CA PHE A 188 -0.25 -9.12 -4.46
C PHE A 188 0.97 -9.05 -3.53
N VAL A 189 2.18 -9.20 -4.06
CA VAL A 189 3.37 -9.47 -3.21
C VAL A 189 4.27 -8.25 -3.02
N GLY A 190 4.06 -7.15 -3.76
CA GLY A 190 4.92 -5.96 -3.68
C GLY A 190 6.34 -6.24 -4.20
N ILE A 191 7.37 -5.70 -3.53
CA ILE A 191 8.79 -5.78 -3.94
C ILE A 191 9.28 -7.23 -4.14
N GLU A 192 8.69 -8.18 -3.43
CA GLU A 192 8.98 -9.62 -3.55
C GLU A 192 8.62 -10.20 -4.93
N SER A 193 7.80 -9.50 -5.72
CA SER A 193 7.44 -9.87 -7.10
C SER A 193 8.64 -10.01 -8.04
N ALA A 194 9.78 -9.40 -7.73
CA ALA A 194 11.01 -9.59 -8.48
C ALA A 194 11.56 -11.03 -8.37
N ILE A 195 11.22 -11.76 -7.30
CA ILE A 195 11.65 -13.15 -7.08
C ILE A 195 11.00 -14.09 -8.11
N ALA A 196 9.75 -13.83 -8.49
CA ALA A 196 9.03 -14.63 -9.49
C ALA A 196 9.71 -14.65 -10.87
N VAL A 197 10.59 -13.67 -11.13
CA VAL A 197 11.34 -13.54 -12.39
C VAL A 197 12.85 -13.63 -12.20
N LYS A 198 13.30 -14.06 -11.01
CA LYS A 198 14.72 -14.18 -10.65
C LYS A 198 15.60 -14.87 -11.71
N PRO A 199 15.16 -15.98 -12.37
CA PRO A 199 15.97 -16.64 -13.39
C PRO A 199 16.26 -15.75 -14.62
N PHE A 200 15.41 -14.76 -14.87
CA PHE A 200 15.49 -13.91 -16.06
C PHE A 200 16.21 -12.59 -15.79
N LEU A 201 16.31 -12.14 -14.52
CA LEU A 201 16.82 -10.81 -14.16
C LEU A 201 18.20 -10.49 -14.75
N ALA A 202 19.11 -11.47 -14.79
CA ALA A 202 20.47 -11.26 -15.31
C ALA A 202 20.52 -10.98 -16.83
N ASP A 203 19.49 -11.44 -17.55
CA ASP A 203 19.39 -11.39 -19.00
C ASP A 203 18.40 -10.34 -19.51
N MET A 204 17.78 -9.59 -18.60
CA MET A 204 16.77 -8.59 -18.94
C MET A 204 17.37 -7.35 -19.58
N THR A 205 16.62 -6.75 -20.49
CA THR A 205 16.96 -5.44 -21.04
C THR A 205 16.82 -4.35 -19.98
N ARG A 206 17.42 -3.18 -20.24
CA ARG A 206 17.26 -2.01 -19.36
C ARG A 206 15.81 -1.58 -19.21
N SER A 207 15.02 -1.70 -20.27
CA SER A 207 13.61 -1.34 -20.25
C SER A 207 12.78 -2.32 -19.43
N GLU A 208 13.06 -3.63 -19.50
CA GLU A 208 12.43 -4.64 -18.62
C GLU A 208 12.74 -4.38 -17.14
N LEU A 209 14.00 -4.09 -16.81
CA LEU A 209 14.39 -3.78 -15.43
C LEU A 209 13.75 -2.48 -14.92
N CYS A 210 13.68 -1.44 -15.78
CA CYS A 210 12.99 -0.20 -15.45
C CYS A 210 11.50 -0.44 -15.18
N ALA A 211 10.84 -1.30 -15.97
CA ALA A 211 9.44 -1.66 -15.77
C ALA A 211 9.21 -2.38 -14.43
N ILE A 212 10.06 -3.34 -14.06
CA ILE A 212 9.97 -4.04 -12.78
C ILE A 212 10.15 -3.06 -11.61
N LEU A 213 11.18 -2.20 -11.67
CA LEU A 213 11.42 -1.21 -10.61
C LEU A 213 10.28 -0.21 -10.49
N THR A 214 9.77 0.29 -11.62
CA THR A 214 8.63 1.23 -11.65
C THR A 214 7.38 0.59 -11.06
N CYS A 215 7.12 -0.69 -11.34
CA CYS A 215 6.07 -1.45 -10.69
C CYS A 215 6.29 -1.49 -9.17
N CYS A 216 7.48 -1.89 -8.70
CA CYS A 216 7.79 -2.01 -7.27
C CYS A 216 7.67 -0.69 -6.50
N PHE A 217 8.03 0.44 -7.12
CA PHE A 217 7.90 1.77 -6.51
C PHE A 217 6.50 2.39 -6.65
N GLY A 218 5.79 2.05 -7.72
CA GLY A 218 4.49 2.63 -8.03
C GLY A 218 3.32 1.99 -7.29
N SER A 219 3.45 0.73 -6.85
CA SER A 219 2.39 -0.02 -6.15
C SER A 219 2.65 -0.14 -4.65
N ILE A 220 1.61 -0.60 -3.94
CA ILE A 220 1.70 -0.97 -2.53
C ILE A 220 1.69 -2.50 -2.41
N ALA A 221 2.46 -3.03 -1.45
CA ALA A 221 2.41 -4.45 -1.10
C ALA A 221 1.12 -4.79 -0.32
N SER A 222 0.59 -6.00 -0.48
CA SER A 222 -0.59 -6.45 0.30
C SER A 222 -0.33 -6.48 1.81
N THR A 223 0.92 -6.62 2.23
CA THR A 223 1.32 -6.56 3.64
C THR A 223 1.09 -5.18 4.26
N VAL A 224 1.19 -4.10 3.47
CA VAL A 224 0.98 -2.71 3.91
C VAL A 224 -0.46 -2.23 3.61
N LEU A 225 -1.15 -2.86 2.66
CA LEU A 225 -2.59 -2.64 2.41
C LEU A 225 -3.42 -2.76 3.70
N ALA A 226 -3.11 -3.77 4.52
CA ALA A 226 -3.74 -4.02 5.80
C ALA A 226 -3.58 -2.83 6.77
N LEU A 227 -2.35 -2.33 6.86
CA LEU A 227 -1.98 -1.20 7.69
C LEU A 227 -2.73 0.08 7.28
N TYR A 228 -2.79 0.40 5.98
CA TYR A 228 -3.54 1.55 5.50
C TYR A 228 -5.04 1.40 5.68
N THR A 229 -5.57 0.19 5.49
CA THR A 229 -6.99 -0.09 5.73
C THR A 229 -7.34 0.11 7.21
N SER A 230 -6.48 -0.33 8.13
CA SER A 230 -6.69 -0.15 9.56
C SER A 230 -6.81 1.33 9.97
N PHE A 231 -6.01 2.22 9.37
CA PHE A 231 -6.11 3.66 9.65
C PHE A 231 -7.32 4.33 9.01
N LEU A 232 -7.67 3.92 7.80
CA LEU A 232 -8.64 4.64 6.99
C LEU A 232 -10.07 4.10 7.14
N ARG A 233 -10.27 2.85 7.56
CA ARG A 233 -11.60 2.23 7.74
C ARG A 233 -12.54 3.04 8.63
N PRO A 234 -12.11 3.67 9.75
CA PRO A 234 -12.98 4.53 10.56
C PRO A 234 -13.53 5.75 9.81
N THR A 235 -12.79 6.24 8.80
CA THR A 235 -13.18 7.41 7.99
C THR A 235 -13.86 7.03 6.68
N PHE A 236 -13.42 5.94 6.06
CA PHE A 236 -13.86 5.46 4.75
C PHE A 236 -14.08 3.93 4.84
N PRO A 237 -15.28 3.45 5.17
CA PRO A 237 -15.54 2.02 5.39
C PRO A 237 -15.19 1.14 4.19
N THR A 238 -15.36 1.66 2.96
CA THR A 238 -15.08 0.94 1.71
C THR A 238 -13.63 1.06 1.23
N ILE A 239 -12.71 1.62 2.05
CA ILE A 239 -11.33 1.93 1.64
C ILE A 239 -10.56 0.69 1.16
N THR A 240 -10.80 -0.48 1.75
CA THR A 240 -10.13 -1.74 1.38
C THR A 240 -10.36 -2.06 -0.09
N GLY A 241 -11.59 -1.81 -0.59
CA GLY A 241 -11.94 -2.05 -1.99
C GLY A 241 -11.29 -1.02 -2.92
N HIS A 242 -11.18 0.25 -2.47
CA HIS A 242 -10.48 1.30 -3.22
C HIS A 242 -8.99 1.03 -3.33
N LEU A 243 -8.32 0.66 -2.23
CA LEU A 243 -6.89 0.37 -2.23
C LEU A 243 -6.56 -0.89 -3.07
N MET A 244 -7.38 -1.94 -2.98
CA MET A 244 -7.22 -3.12 -3.83
C MET A 244 -7.40 -2.80 -5.32
N SER A 245 -8.43 -2.01 -5.65
CA SER A 245 -8.66 -1.55 -7.02
C SER A 245 -7.51 -0.69 -7.54
N ALA A 246 -6.98 0.20 -6.70
CA ALA A 246 -5.82 1.02 -7.02
C ALA A 246 -4.59 0.15 -7.35
N SER A 247 -4.29 -0.89 -6.55
CA SER A 247 -3.17 -1.80 -6.82
C SER A 247 -3.24 -2.44 -8.21
N VAL A 248 -4.43 -2.83 -8.67
CA VAL A 248 -4.63 -3.42 -10.02
C VAL A 248 -4.47 -2.37 -11.13
N LEU A 249 -5.00 -1.16 -10.92
CA LEU A 249 -4.94 -0.05 -11.89
C LEU A 249 -3.54 0.57 -12.01
N THR A 250 -2.71 0.42 -10.99
CA THR A 250 -1.35 0.96 -10.95
C THR A 250 -0.40 0.24 -11.90
N ILE A 251 -0.49 -1.10 -12.02
CA ILE A 251 0.42 -1.88 -12.89
C ILE A 251 0.45 -1.42 -14.34
N PRO A 252 -0.70 -1.27 -15.04
CA PRO A 252 -0.69 -0.71 -16.40
C PRO A 252 -0.16 0.74 -16.43
N ALA A 253 -0.36 1.54 -15.37
CA ALA A 253 0.25 2.87 -15.26
C ALA A 253 1.77 2.78 -15.24
N CYS A 254 2.30 1.87 -14.43
CA CYS A 254 3.74 1.66 -14.28
C CYS A 254 4.36 1.23 -15.61
N PHE A 255 3.71 0.35 -16.39
CA PHE A 255 4.20 0.00 -17.71
C PHE A 255 4.20 1.17 -18.69
N VAL A 256 3.15 2.01 -18.70
CA VAL A 256 3.10 3.22 -19.53
C VAL A 256 4.24 4.16 -19.16
N MET A 257 4.42 4.45 -17.88
CA MET A 257 5.45 5.38 -17.40
C MET A 257 6.86 4.82 -17.63
N ALA A 258 7.10 3.55 -17.31
CA ALA A 258 8.41 2.93 -17.50
C ALA A 258 8.82 2.89 -18.97
N LYS A 259 7.92 2.46 -19.87
CA LYS A 259 8.23 2.39 -21.31
C LYS A 259 8.29 3.77 -21.97
N LEU A 260 7.66 4.80 -21.39
CA LEU A 260 7.86 6.18 -21.83
C LEU A 260 9.25 6.71 -21.43
N ILE A 261 9.70 6.48 -20.20
CA ILE A 261 10.99 6.98 -19.69
C ILE A 261 12.16 6.20 -20.29
N VAL A 262 12.08 4.87 -20.31
CA VAL A 262 13.09 3.96 -20.87
C VAL A 262 12.41 3.05 -21.90
N PRO A 263 12.26 3.50 -23.16
CA PRO A 263 11.70 2.69 -24.23
C PRO A 263 12.53 1.43 -24.51
N GLU A 264 11.87 0.38 -25.01
CA GLU A 264 12.52 -0.87 -25.39
C GLU A 264 13.37 -0.68 -26.65
N THR A 265 14.68 -0.92 -26.55
CA THR A 265 15.64 -0.83 -27.67
C THR A 265 16.12 -2.19 -28.14
N ASP A 266 16.11 -3.19 -27.26
CA ASP A 266 16.61 -4.54 -27.52
C ASP A 266 15.44 -5.53 -27.64
N VAL A 267 15.74 -6.79 -27.96
CA VAL A 267 14.73 -7.86 -28.05
C VAL A 267 14.73 -8.68 -26.75
N PRO A 268 13.66 -8.63 -25.95
CA PRO A 268 13.57 -9.43 -24.72
C PRO A 268 13.61 -10.93 -25.00
N LYS A 269 14.33 -11.70 -24.17
CA LYS A 269 14.39 -13.17 -24.30
C LYS A 269 13.04 -13.85 -24.05
N THR A 270 12.20 -13.25 -23.23
CA THR A 270 10.86 -13.76 -22.89
C THR A 270 9.75 -13.16 -23.75
N LEU A 271 10.10 -12.52 -24.87
CA LEU A 271 9.12 -11.95 -25.77
C LEU A 271 8.18 -13.06 -26.30
N GLY A 272 6.88 -12.84 -26.21
CA GLY A 272 5.90 -13.78 -26.76
C GLY A 272 5.59 -15.03 -25.91
N LYS A 273 6.18 -15.20 -24.72
CA LYS A 273 5.76 -16.26 -23.77
C LYS A 273 5.81 -15.74 -22.35
N VAL A 274 4.73 -15.88 -21.59
CA VAL A 274 4.78 -15.64 -20.14
C VAL A 274 5.49 -16.84 -19.51
N PRO A 275 6.62 -16.65 -18.81
CA PRO A 275 7.26 -17.73 -18.09
C PRO A 275 6.29 -18.31 -17.06
N THR A 276 6.31 -19.62 -16.92
CA THR A 276 5.82 -20.25 -15.69
C THR A 276 6.92 -20.14 -14.66
N GLU A 277 6.54 -19.89 -13.41
CA GLU A 277 7.47 -20.01 -12.29
C GLU A 277 7.98 -21.45 -12.26
N GLU A 278 9.23 -21.67 -12.66
CA GLU A 278 9.85 -22.99 -12.64
C GLU A 278 10.19 -23.32 -11.19
N GLU A 279 9.57 -24.38 -10.68
CA GLU A 279 9.92 -24.92 -9.37
C GLU A 279 11.23 -25.70 -9.52
N ASP A 280 12.25 -25.35 -8.73
CA ASP A 280 13.50 -26.09 -8.70
C ASP A 280 13.20 -27.54 -8.22
N PRO A 281 13.37 -28.57 -9.08
CA PRO A 281 13.04 -29.94 -8.73
C PRO A 281 13.93 -30.50 -7.61
N ASN A 282 15.10 -29.88 -7.35
CA ASN A 282 16.00 -30.29 -6.28
C ASN A 282 15.69 -29.60 -4.94
N GLN A 283 14.78 -28.63 -4.91
CA GLN A 283 14.46 -27.88 -3.71
C GLN A 283 13.24 -28.52 -3.02
N LYS A 284 13.47 -29.07 -1.82
CA LYS A 284 12.39 -29.68 -1.03
C LYS A 284 11.38 -28.59 -0.66
N LYS A 285 10.17 -28.69 -1.21
CA LYS A 285 9.14 -27.68 -0.93
C LYS A 285 8.85 -27.66 0.58
N PRO A 286 8.88 -26.47 1.22
CA PRO A 286 8.50 -26.35 2.63
C PRO A 286 7.09 -26.91 2.85
N SER A 287 6.80 -27.46 4.03
CA SER A 287 5.41 -27.81 4.35
C SER A 287 4.52 -26.56 4.38
N LEU A 288 3.19 -26.73 4.44
CA LEU A 288 2.26 -25.59 4.56
C LEU A 288 2.58 -24.76 5.82
N ILE A 289 2.90 -25.45 6.92
CA ILE A 289 3.28 -24.82 8.19
C ILE A 289 4.65 -24.17 8.08
N ASP A 290 5.63 -24.80 7.44
CA ASP A 290 6.95 -24.17 7.25
C ASP A 290 6.82 -22.88 6.41
N SER A 291 5.98 -22.87 5.38
CA SER A 291 5.75 -21.68 4.54
C SER A 291 5.10 -20.55 5.34
N LEU A 292 4.14 -20.88 6.20
CA LEU A 292 3.52 -19.93 7.13
C LEU A 292 4.55 -19.35 8.11
N ILE A 293 5.42 -20.18 8.70
CA ILE A 293 6.45 -19.76 9.66
C ILE A 293 7.51 -18.87 9.00
N VAL A 294 7.96 -19.24 7.80
CA VAL A 294 8.92 -18.43 7.02
C VAL A 294 8.29 -17.09 6.67
N GLY A 295 7.05 -17.08 6.14
CA GLY A 295 6.34 -15.85 5.82
C GLY A 295 6.10 -14.95 7.03
N ALA A 296 5.78 -15.51 8.20
CA ALA A 296 5.68 -14.74 9.43
C ALA A 296 7.03 -14.11 9.83
N SER A 297 8.12 -14.86 9.70
CA SER A 297 9.47 -14.38 10.04
C SER A 297 9.91 -13.23 9.13
N ASP A 298 9.62 -13.33 7.83
CA ASP A 298 9.86 -12.25 6.87
C ASP A 298 8.98 -11.03 7.19
N GLY A 299 7.72 -11.26 7.57
CA GLY A 299 6.81 -10.23 8.04
C GLY A 299 7.31 -9.48 9.28
N VAL A 300 7.96 -10.16 10.23
CA VAL A 300 8.59 -9.51 11.39
C VAL A 300 9.72 -8.59 10.96
N ARG A 301 10.58 -9.04 10.04
CA ARG A 301 11.66 -8.19 9.50
C ARG A 301 11.10 -6.95 8.81
N MET A 302 10.04 -7.11 8.01
CA MET A 302 9.35 -5.99 7.38
C MET A 302 8.75 -5.05 8.43
N ALA A 303 8.06 -5.57 9.44
CA ALA A 303 7.43 -4.77 10.50
C ALA A 303 8.46 -3.94 11.29
N VAL A 304 9.61 -4.53 11.65
CA VAL A 304 10.72 -3.81 12.30
C VAL A 304 11.29 -2.74 11.37
N GLY A 305 11.47 -3.07 10.09
CA GLY A 305 11.93 -2.10 9.08
C GLY A 305 10.98 -0.91 8.95
N ILE A 306 9.67 -1.15 8.86
CA ILE A 306 8.63 -0.11 8.82
C ILE A 306 8.71 0.75 10.08
N ALA A 307 8.76 0.14 11.27
CA ALA A 307 8.83 0.88 12.52
C ALA A 307 10.07 1.78 12.59
N ALA A 308 11.24 1.25 12.24
CA ALA A 308 12.50 2.00 12.24
C ALA A 308 12.45 3.18 11.27
N VAL A 309 11.95 2.98 10.06
CA VAL A 309 11.82 4.03 9.05
C VAL A 309 10.83 5.11 9.49
N VAL A 310 9.66 4.74 10.04
CA VAL A 310 8.68 5.72 10.54
C VAL A 310 9.27 6.55 11.69
N ILE A 311 9.94 5.93 12.66
CA ILE A 311 10.59 6.64 13.77
C ILE A 311 11.63 7.63 13.24
N ALA A 312 12.51 7.17 12.35
CA ALA A 312 13.57 8.00 11.79
C ALA A 312 13.03 9.18 10.98
N ILE A 313 12.09 8.93 10.04
CA ILE A 313 11.54 9.97 9.16
C ILE A 313 10.72 10.97 9.96
N LEU A 314 9.79 10.51 10.83
CA LEU A 314 8.98 11.44 11.62
C LEU A 314 9.82 12.25 12.61
N GLY A 315 10.85 11.65 13.20
CA GLY A 315 11.81 12.35 14.04
C GLY A 315 12.59 13.42 13.26
N LEU A 316 13.04 13.10 12.05
CA LEU A 316 13.73 14.06 11.17
C LEU A 316 12.80 15.19 10.74
N VAL A 317 11.55 14.88 10.37
CA VAL A 317 10.54 15.88 10.02
C VAL A 317 10.28 16.81 11.20
N ALA A 318 10.15 16.28 12.42
CA ALA A 318 9.97 17.12 13.62
C ALA A 318 11.19 18.03 13.89
N LEU A 319 12.40 17.54 13.68
CA LEU A 319 13.63 18.33 13.80
C LEU A 319 13.66 19.47 12.77
N VAL A 320 13.33 19.16 11.51
CA VAL A 320 13.24 20.14 10.42
C VAL A 320 12.16 21.19 10.72
N ASN A 321 10.99 20.76 11.20
CA ASN A 321 9.92 21.67 11.61
C ASN A 321 10.36 22.60 12.75
N THR A 322 11.11 22.07 13.73
CA THR A 322 11.65 22.86 14.84
C THR A 322 12.65 23.90 14.34
N PHE A 323 13.51 23.52 13.37
CA PHE A 323 14.45 24.44 12.73
C PHE A 323 13.71 25.58 11.99
N PHE A 324 12.68 25.25 11.21
CA PHE A 324 11.88 26.28 10.53
C PHE A 324 11.07 27.15 11.49
N ALA A 325 10.51 26.57 12.56
CA ALA A 325 9.83 27.33 13.61
C ALA A 325 10.78 28.29 14.33
N TYR A 326 12.05 27.89 14.54
CA TYR A 326 13.08 28.78 15.09
C TYR A 326 13.35 29.96 14.14
N LEU A 327 13.50 29.69 12.84
CA LEU A 327 13.67 30.75 11.83
C LEU A 327 12.47 31.68 11.79
N ALA A 328 11.24 31.15 11.79
CA ALA A 328 10.01 31.94 11.82
C ALA A 328 9.95 32.87 13.05
N ASN A 329 10.38 32.40 14.22
CA ASN A 329 10.44 33.21 15.44
C ASN A 329 11.44 34.38 15.37
N LEU A 330 12.38 34.41 14.43
CA LEU A 330 13.25 35.58 14.20
C LEU A 330 12.47 36.81 13.72
N ALA A 331 11.21 36.64 13.26
CA ALA A 331 10.31 37.74 12.92
C ALA A 331 10.05 38.69 14.11
N ALA A 332 10.20 38.18 15.34
CA ALA A 332 10.02 38.96 16.57
C ALA A 332 11.31 39.67 17.04
N SER A 333 12.42 39.59 16.29
CA SER A 333 13.69 40.21 16.69
C SER A 333 13.75 41.70 16.38
N ASP A 334 14.50 42.45 17.19
CA ASP A 334 14.74 43.89 17.01
C ASP A 334 15.66 44.22 15.82
N ASN A 335 16.32 43.21 15.23
CA ASN A 335 17.23 43.38 14.10
C ASN A 335 16.47 43.21 12.77
N SER A 336 16.45 44.26 11.95
CA SER A 336 15.71 44.31 10.69
C SER A 336 16.05 43.18 9.71
N LEU A 337 17.29 42.69 9.70
CA LEU A 337 17.72 41.59 8.82
C LEU A 337 17.15 40.25 9.31
N LEU A 338 17.20 39.99 10.62
CA LEU A 338 16.65 38.78 11.22
C LEU A 338 15.12 38.76 11.14
N GLN A 339 14.47 39.92 11.30
CA GLN A 339 13.03 40.07 11.11
C GLN A 339 12.58 39.73 9.69
N LEU A 340 13.34 40.14 8.66
CA LEU A 340 13.06 39.81 7.26
C LEU A 340 13.17 38.30 7.01
N ILE A 341 14.21 37.65 7.56
CA ILE A 341 14.35 36.19 7.47
C ILE A 341 13.15 35.50 8.12
N GLY A 342 12.76 35.90 9.33
CA GLY A 342 11.66 35.24 10.03
C GLY A 342 10.30 35.39 9.34
N ASN A 343 10.03 36.54 8.72
CA ASN A 343 8.78 36.75 7.96
C ASN A 343 8.67 35.86 6.70
N ILE A 344 9.79 35.47 6.10
CA ILE A 344 9.78 34.51 4.98
C ILE A 344 9.42 33.11 5.48
N PHE A 345 9.98 32.71 6.62
CA PHE A 345 9.78 31.38 7.18
C PHE A 345 8.47 31.23 7.98
N SER A 346 7.78 32.30 8.36
CA SER A 346 6.46 32.21 9.02
C SER A 346 5.32 31.78 8.09
N VAL A 347 5.56 31.80 6.77
CA VAL A 347 4.58 31.40 5.75
C VAL A 347 4.72 29.92 5.36
N ILE A 348 5.87 29.31 5.68
CA ILE A 348 6.25 27.92 5.36
C ILE A 348 5.97 27.03 6.58
#